data_AF-A0A348XLE6-F1
#
_entry.id   AF-A0A348XLE6-F1
#
_cell.length_a   1.000
_cell.length_b   1.000
_cell.length_c   1.000
_cell.angle_alpha   90.00
_cell.angle_beta   90.00
_cell.angle_gamma   90.00
#
_symmetry.space_group_name_H-M   'P 1'
#
loop_
_entity.id
_entity.type
_entity.pdbx_description
1 polymer ?
#
loop_
_entity_poly.entity_id
_entity_poly.type
_entity_poly.pdbx_seq_one_letter_code
_entity_poly.pdbx_strand_id
1 'polypeptide(L)'
;VRNALSTKIGLDNLYGRSLKSLRLELLEKLPIREAEIRRVVPNRLKVKVYGRNPVARLPGGFALLDAEAVVLPYYESPRVTDLPAITGIRGLKSFSPRDSMKDNRLLVKALYFLQCHDEMGAGLGIEVDFIKLEPALSQLHVYVRENTRLKIRQHAVIRLPDRNIEEQYGKALEILRLRSEKGLASADIDATYRRRIPVRKTRQEI
;
A
#
# COMPACT_ATOMS: atom_id res chain seq x y z
N VAL A 1 17.58 6.32 -21.77
CA VAL A 1 18.05 6.79 -20.43
C VAL A 1 17.81 8.29 -20.35
N ARG A 2 16.76 8.75 -19.65
CA ARG A 2 16.56 10.20 -19.43
C ARG A 2 17.59 10.67 -18.40
N ASN A 3 18.30 11.76 -18.69
CA ASN A 3 19.31 12.32 -17.78
C ASN A 3 18.66 12.72 -16.44
N ALA A 4 18.93 11.95 -15.40
CA ALA A 4 18.43 12.20 -14.04
C ALA A 4 19.08 13.41 -13.36
N LEU A 5 20.16 13.91 -13.94
CA LEU A 5 20.85 15.12 -13.52
C LEU A 5 20.86 16.10 -14.72
N SER A 6 20.81 17.40 -14.44
CA SER A 6 21.02 18.50 -15.40
C SER A 6 22.44 18.53 -15.94
N THR A 7 23.30 17.63 -15.43
CA THR A 7 24.68 17.47 -15.83
C THR A 7 24.79 17.02 -17.28
N LYS A 8 25.58 17.76 -18.04
CA LYS A 8 26.01 17.40 -19.40
C LYS A 8 27.31 16.60 -19.31
N ILE A 9 27.26 15.37 -19.84
CA ILE A 9 28.43 14.49 -19.92
C ILE A 9 29.53 15.19 -20.73
N GLY A 10 30.75 15.24 -20.19
CA GLY A 10 31.92 15.85 -20.84
C GLY A 10 32.07 17.36 -20.68
N LEU A 11 31.09 18.06 -20.10
CA LEU A 11 31.13 19.52 -19.89
C LEU A 11 31.18 19.89 -18.41
N ASP A 12 30.47 19.13 -17.56
CA ASP A 12 30.31 19.49 -16.15
C ASP A 12 31.22 18.68 -15.23
N ASN A 13 31.90 19.37 -14.31
CA ASN A 13 32.64 18.73 -13.23
C ASN A 13 31.70 18.32 -12.08
N LEU A 14 31.19 17.08 -12.13
CA LEU A 14 30.30 16.54 -11.10
C LEU A 14 30.93 16.57 -9.69
N TYR A 15 32.24 16.31 -9.60
CA TYR A 15 32.97 16.24 -8.33
C TYR A 15 33.04 17.60 -7.62
N GLY A 16 33.14 18.68 -8.40
CA GLY A 16 33.16 20.06 -7.93
C GLY A 16 31.78 20.62 -7.51
N ARG A 17 30.67 19.99 -7.93
CA ARG A 17 29.32 20.44 -7.53
C ARG A 17 29.06 20.23 -6.03
N SER A 18 28.14 21.02 -5.50
CA SER A 18 27.64 20.83 -4.14
C SER A 18 26.90 19.50 -4.00
N LEU A 19 27.26 18.71 -2.99
CA LEU A 19 26.58 17.45 -2.71
C LEU A 19 25.11 17.67 -2.33
N LYS A 20 24.81 18.80 -1.67
CA LYS A 20 23.43 19.16 -1.30
C LYS A 20 22.57 19.41 -2.55
N SER A 21 23.09 20.15 -3.53
CA SER A 21 22.34 20.42 -4.77
C SER A 21 22.13 19.13 -5.58
N LEU A 22 23.14 18.27 -5.66
CA LEU A 22 23.01 16.97 -6.32
C LEU A 22 21.96 16.08 -5.63
N ARG A 23 21.92 16.06 -4.29
CA ARG A 23 20.92 15.32 -3.52
C ARG A 23 19.50 15.83 -3.81
N LEU A 24 19.30 17.14 -3.75
CA LEU A 24 18.00 17.77 -4.05
C LEU A 24 17.54 17.44 -5.47
N GLU A 25 18.45 17.57 -6.44
CA GLU A 25 18.15 17.28 -7.84
C GLU A 25 17.74 15.82 -8.08
N LEU A 26 18.41 14.86 -7.43
CA LEU A 26 18.01 13.45 -7.50
C LEU A 26 16.63 13.21 -6.90
N LEU A 27 16.33 13.82 -5.75
CA LEU A 27 15.03 13.71 -5.07
C LEU A 27 13.89 14.32 -5.90
N GLU A 28 14.16 15.40 -6.65
CA GLU A 28 13.18 16.04 -7.54
C GLU A 28 12.95 15.25 -8.83
N LYS A 29 13.99 14.61 -9.37
CA LYS A 29 13.94 13.97 -10.71
C LYS A 29 13.67 12.47 -10.68
N LEU A 30 13.94 11.78 -9.57
CA LEU A 30 13.74 10.32 -9.45
C LEU A 30 12.72 9.95 -8.36
N PRO A 31 11.92 8.88 -8.53
CA PRO A 31 10.93 8.43 -7.55
C PRO A 31 11.62 7.68 -6.39
N ILE A 32 12.48 8.40 -5.65
CA ILE A 32 13.34 7.86 -4.60
C ILE A 32 12.96 8.48 -3.25
N ARG A 33 13.15 7.73 -2.18
CA ARG A 33 12.89 8.19 -0.81
C ARG A 33 14.05 9.02 -0.28
N GLU A 34 15.26 8.56 -0.55
CA GLU A 34 16.49 9.18 -0.05
C GLU A 34 17.65 8.97 -1.02
N ALA A 35 18.60 9.91 -1.01
CA ALA A 35 19.90 9.77 -1.65
C ALA A 35 21.02 10.20 -0.67
N GLU A 36 22.02 9.34 -0.52
CA GLU A 36 23.29 9.66 0.14
C GLU A 36 24.36 9.89 -0.93
N ILE A 37 25.00 11.06 -0.88
CA ILE A 37 26.09 11.40 -1.80
C ILE A 37 27.31 11.78 -0.97
N ARG A 38 28.44 11.12 -1.24
CA ARG A 38 29.71 11.44 -0.59
C ARG A 38 30.87 11.43 -1.58
N ARG A 39 31.87 12.28 -1.34
CA ARG A 39 33.13 12.25 -2.08
C ARG A 39 34.00 11.11 -1.58
N VAL A 40 34.66 10.46 -2.53
CA VAL A 40 35.69 9.45 -2.31
C VAL A 40 36.92 9.93 -3.06
N VAL A 41 37.94 10.33 -2.30
CA VAL A 41 39.21 10.86 -2.82
C VAL A 41 39.90 9.78 -3.67
N PRO A 42 40.59 10.16 -4.76
CA PRO A 42 40.83 11.53 -5.23
C PRO A 42 39.69 12.16 -6.05
N ASN A 43 38.88 11.37 -6.76
CA ASN A 43 38.02 11.91 -7.83
C ASN A 43 36.70 11.13 -8.02
N ARG A 44 36.20 10.43 -7.01
CA ARG A 44 34.99 9.61 -7.11
C ARG A 44 33.84 10.20 -6.30
N LEU A 45 32.63 10.02 -6.78
CA LEU A 45 31.41 10.25 -6.01
C LEU A 45 30.75 8.89 -5.77
N LYS A 46 30.49 8.59 -4.49
CA LYS A 46 29.65 7.45 -4.13
C LYS A 46 28.24 7.97 -3.92
N VAL A 47 27.31 7.47 -4.73
CA VAL A 47 25.88 7.76 -4.65
C VAL A 47 25.20 6.48 -4.20
N LYS A 48 24.46 6.54 -3.09
CA LYS A 48 23.48 5.51 -2.73
C LYS A 48 22.10 6.10 -2.86
N VAL A 49 21.19 5.33 -3.42
CA VAL A 49 19.81 5.74 -3.67
C VAL A 49 18.89 4.71 -3.03
N TYR A 50 17.92 5.18 -2.26
CA TYR A 50 16.89 4.35 -1.65
C TYR A 50 15.58 4.60 -2.40
N GLY A 51 15.15 3.59 -3.18
CA GLY A 51 13.88 3.65 -3.91
C GLY A 51 12.67 3.66 -2.98
N ARG A 52 11.54 4.14 -3.51
CA ARG A 52 10.24 3.94 -2.86
C ARG A 52 9.67 2.59 -3.29
N ASN A 53 9.15 1.82 -2.33
CA ASN A 53 8.52 0.53 -2.60
C ASN A 53 7.01 0.74 -2.68
N PRO A 54 6.36 0.39 -3.79
CA PRO A 54 4.92 0.45 -3.88
C PRO A 54 4.30 -0.64 -3.00
N VAL A 55 3.24 -0.29 -2.28
CA VAL A 55 2.47 -1.20 -1.43
C VAL A 55 1.02 -1.34 -1.91
N ALA A 56 0.56 -0.43 -2.76
CA ALA A 56 -0.78 -0.46 -3.33
C ALA A 56 -0.81 0.19 -4.72
N ARG A 57 -1.86 -0.12 -5.48
CA ARG A 57 -2.16 0.52 -6.77
C ARG A 57 -3.38 1.43 -6.65
N LEU A 58 -3.38 2.50 -7.45
CA LEU A 58 -4.54 3.37 -7.59
C LEU A 58 -5.43 2.89 -8.75
N PRO A 59 -6.77 2.96 -8.62
CA PRO A 59 -7.68 2.56 -9.68
C PRO A 59 -7.47 3.43 -10.92
N GLY A 60 -7.62 2.82 -12.09
CA GLY A 60 -7.26 3.42 -13.37
C GLY A 60 -5.85 3.07 -13.85
N GLY A 61 -5.02 2.39 -13.05
CA GLY A 61 -3.78 1.76 -13.51
C GLY A 61 -2.63 2.71 -13.82
N PHE A 62 -2.75 4.01 -13.52
CA PHE A 62 -1.74 5.01 -13.88
C PHE A 62 -0.77 5.38 -12.76
N ALA A 63 -1.01 4.90 -11.53
CA ALA A 63 -0.18 5.26 -10.40
C ALA A 63 -0.14 4.17 -9.32
N LEU A 64 0.97 4.17 -8.59
CA LEU A 64 1.19 3.33 -7.41
C LEU A 64 1.25 4.22 -6.17
N LEU A 65 1.12 3.61 -5.00
CA LEU A 65 1.30 4.27 -3.71
C LEU A 65 2.34 3.54 -2.90
N ASP A 66 3.19 4.28 -2.21
CA ASP A 66 4.02 3.72 -1.15
C ASP A 66 3.35 3.82 0.23
N ALA A 67 4.02 3.23 1.22
CA ALA A 67 3.60 3.24 2.62
C ALA A 67 3.49 4.66 3.23
N GLU A 68 4.13 5.67 2.64
CA GLU A 68 4.07 7.05 3.11
C GLU A 68 2.97 7.86 2.41
N ALA A 69 2.08 7.21 1.66
CA ALA A 69 1.03 7.83 0.86
C ALA A 69 1.56 8.76 -0.24
N VAL A 70 2.75 8.48 -0.77
CA VAL A 70 3.31 9.21 -1.92
C VAL A 70 2.91 8.49 -3.20
N VAL A 71 2.37 9.25 -4.15
CA VAL A 71 2.01 8.77 -5.48
C VAL A 71 3.28 8.48 -6.27
N LEU A 72 3.39 7.28 -6.83
CA LEU A 72 4.51 6.86 -7.66
C LEU A 72 4.04 6.70 -9.11
N PRO A 73 4.91 6.95 -10.10
CA PRO A 73 4.58 6.65 -11.48
C PRO A 73 4.35 5.14 -11.64
N TYR A 74 3.38 4.77 -12.47
CA TYR A 74 3.19 3.38 -12.85
C TYR A 74 4.38 2.88 -13.67
N TYR A 75 4.75 1.63 -13.45
CA TYR A 75 5.69 0.89 -14.27
C TYR A 75 5.20 -0.56 -14.36
N GLU A 76 5.33 -1.15 -15.55
CA GLU A 76 4.94 -2.54 -15.75
C GLU A 76 5.98 -3.46 -15.10
N SER A 77 5.52 -4.25 -14.13
CA SER A 77 6.27 -5.32 -13.51
C SER A 77 5.28 -6.38 -13.03
N PRO A 78 5.60 -7.68 -13.12
CA PRO A 78 4.74 -8.75 -12.58
C PRO A 78 4.38 -8.53 -11.11
N ARG A 79 5.27 -7.90 -10.32
CA ARG A 79 5.00 -7.60 -8.91
C ARG A 79 3.95 -6.50 -8.70
N VAL A 80 3.74 -5.66 -9.70
CA VAL A 80 2.80 -4.52 -9.62
C VAL A 80 1.35 -4.98 -9.82
N THR A 81 1.12 -6.01 -10.64
CA THR A 81 -0.23 -6.58 -10.85
C THR A 81 -0.78 -7.25 -9.61
N ASP A 82 0.07 -7.72 -8.71
CA ASP A 82 -0.31 -8.40 -7.48
C ASP A 82 -0.58 -7.44 -6.30
N LEU A 83 -0.31 -6.14 -6.47
CA LEU A 83 -0.56 -5.17 -5.41
C LEU A 83 -2.07 -4.93 -5.20
N PRO A 84 -2.52 -4.77 -3.94
CA PRO A 84 -3.89 -4.45 -3.65
C PRO A 84 -4.26 -3.06 -4.19
N ALA A 85 -5.47 -2.91 -4.73
CA ALA A 85 -5.97 -1.59 -5.14
C ALA A 85 -6.59 -0.83 -3.97
N ILE A 86 -6.41 0.50 -3.90
CA ILE A 86 -7.14 1.35 -2.95
C ILE A 86 -8.11 2.26 -3.71
N THR A 87 -9.40 2.10 -3.44
CA THR A 87 -10.51 2.79 -4.12
C THR A 87 -11.28 3.70 -3.16
N GLY A 88 -12.15 4.58 -3.68
CA GLY A 88 -12.93 5.51 -2.84
C GLY A 88 -12.18 6.80 -2.45
N ILE A 89 -11.02 7.05 -3.05
CA ILE A 89 -10.24 8.28 -2.87
C ILE A 89 -10.90 9.43 -3.66
N ARG A 90 -11.28 10.50 -2.96
CA ARG A 90 -11.82 11.71 -3.59
C ARG A 90 -10.71 12.48 -4.32
N GLY A 91 -11.04 13.02 -5.49
CA GLY A 91 -10.10 13.84 -6.26
C GLY A 91 -8.94 13.06 -6.89
N LEU A 92 -9.03 11.74 -7.03
CA LEU A 92 -7.90 10.92 -7.48
C LEU A 92 -7.25 11.42 -8.80
N LYS A 93 -8.07 11.96 -9.72
CA LYS A 93 -7.62 12.46 -11.03
C LYS A 93 -6.73 13.71 -10.97
N SER A 94 -6.71 14.44 -9.85
CA SER A 94 -5.90 15.65 -9.72
C SER A 94 -4.49 15.38 -9.23
N PHE A 95 -4.18 14.17 -8.78
CA PHE A 95 -2.87 13.85 -8.24
C PHE A 95 -1.88 13.48 -9.35
N SER A 96 -0.68 14.03 -9.23
CA SER A 96 0.48 13.74 -10.06
C SER A 96 1.46 12.82 -9.33
N PRO A 97 2.34 12.12 -10.06
CA PRO A 97 3.46 11.42 -9.42
C PRO A 97 4.24 12.36 -8.49
N ARG A 98 4.61 11.84 -7.31
CA ARG A 98 5.24 12.49 -6.15
C ARG A 98 4.32 13.27 -5.23
N ASP A 99 3.05 13.46 -5.59
CA ASP A 99 2.11 14.10 -4.67
C ASP A 99 1.98 13.27 -3.40
N SER A 100 1.93 13.97 -2.27
CA SER A 100 1.67 13.37 -0.96
C SER A 100 0.19 13.40 -0.68
N MET A 101 -0.37 12.25 -0.33
CA MET A 101 -1.79 12.10 0.03
C MET A 101 -2.00 11.88 1.54
N LYS A 102 -1.01 12.25 2.36
CA LYS A 102 -1.02 12.07 3.82
C LYS A 102 -2.20 12.74 4.53
N ASP A 103 -2.77 13.78 3.94
CA ASP A 103 -3.94 14.48 4.50
C ASP A 103 -5.22 13.63 4.42
N ASN A 104 -5.24 12.61 3.55
CA ASN A 104 -6.34 11.66 3.51
C ASN A 104 -6.19 10.62 4.64
N ARG A 105 -6.83 10.91 5.78
CA ARG A 105 -6.78 10.08 6.98
C ARG A 105 -7.13 8.60 6.73
N LEU A 106 -8.17 8.32 5.94
CA LEU A 106 -8.57 6.93 5.65
C LEU A 106 -7.57 6.21 4.75
N LEU A 107 -6.94 6.92 3.80
CA LEU A 107 -5.87 6.35 2.99
C LEU A 107 -4.67 5.94 3.86
N VAL A 108 -4.22 6.83 4.75
CA VAL A 108 -3.13 6.52 5.69
C VAL A 108 -3.47 5.30 6.54
N LYS A 109 -4.74 5.16 6.94
CA LYS A 109 -5.23 3.98 7.68
C LYS A 109 -5.26 2.71 6.84
N ALA A 110 -5.62 2.79 5.55
CA ALA A 110 -5.54 1.65 4.65
C ALA A 110 -4.09 1.20 4.40
N LEU A 111 -3.16 2.14 4.26
CA LEU A 111 -1.73 1.83 4.12
C LEU A 111 -1.15 1.21 5.40
N TYR A 112 -1.55 1.74 6.57
CA TYR A 112 -1.20 1.14 7.85
C TYR A 112 -1.77 -0.28 8.00
N PHE A 113 -3.02 -0.50 7.57
CA PHE A 113 -3.61 -1.83 7.55
C PHE A 113 -2.79 -2.81 6.70
N LEU A 114 -2.32 -2.41 5.52
CA LEU A 114 -1.48 -3.28 4.67
C LEU A 114 -0.16 -3.66 5.36
N GLN A 115 0.45 -2.73 6.10
CA GLN A 115 1.63 -3.04 6.92
C GLN A 115 1.32 -4.07 8.01
N CYS A 116 0.25 -3.85 8.77
CA CYS A 116 -0.19 -4.82 9.79
C CYS A 116 -0.58 -6.17 9.17
N HIS A 117 -1.14 -6.17 7.96
CA HIS A 117 -1.54 -7.38 7.25
C HIS A 117 -0.33 -8.25 6.91
N ASP A 118 0.75 -7.64 6.41
CA ASP A 118 1.98 -8.36 6.08
C ASP A 118 2.61 -8.99 7.33
N GLU A 119 2.53 -8.32 8.49
CA GLU A 119 3.08 -8.79 9.76
C GLU A 119 2.19 -9.86 10.44
N MET A 120 0.89 -9.60 10.54
CA MET A 120 -0.06 -10.45 11.29
C MET A 120 -0.66 -11.59 10.44
N GLY A 121 -0.80 -11.37 9.13
CA GLY A 121 -1.37 -12.33 8.18
C GLY A 121 -0.39 -13.40 7.74
N ALA A 122 0.88 -13.28 8.14
CA ALA A 122 1.94 -14.23 7.82
C ALA A 122 1.52 -15.66 8.17
N GLY A 123 1.45 -16.52 7.16
CA GLY A 123 1.11 -17.95 7.30
C GLY A 123 -0.37 -18.32 7.16
N LEU A 124 -1.29 -17.35 7.13
CA LEU A 124 -2.72 -17.59 6.87
C LEU A 124 -3.05 -17.64 5.37
N GLY A 125 -2.18 -17.07 4.52
CA GLY A 125 -2.37 -17.04 3.06
C GLY A 125 -3.60 -16.22 2.65
N ILE A 126 -4.01 -15.27 3.47
CA ILE A 126 -5.08 -14.33 3.13
C ILE A 126 -4.44 -13.27 2.23
N GLU A 127 -4.95 -13.11 1.02
CA GLU A 127 -4.48 -12.09 0.09
C GLU A 127 -5.53 -10.98 -0.04
N VAL A 128 -5.11 -9.73 0.08
CA VAL A 128 -5.97 -8.56 -0.14
C VAL A 128 -6.05 -8.26 -1.64
N ASP A 129 -7.27 -8.21 -2.18
CA ASP A 129 -7.51 -7.86 -3.58
C ASP A 129 -7.61 -6.33 -3.74
N PHE A 130 -8.51 -5.71 -2.97
CA PHE A 130 -8.63 -4.27 -2.91
C PHE A 130 -9.25 -3.78 -1.60
N ILE A 131 -8.99 -2.51 -1.29
CA ILE A 131 -9.54 -1.80 -0.15
C ILE A 131 -10.41 -0.67 -0.70
N LYS A 132 -11.67 -0.62 -0.26
CA LYS A 132 -12.55 0.52 -0.52
C LYS A 132 -12.59 1.41 0.73
N LEU A 133 -12.24 2.67 0.56
CA LEU A 133 -12.38 3.68 1.61
C LEU A 133 -13.86 4.09 1.68
N GLU A 134 -14.44 4.07 2.88
CA GLU A 134 -15.84 4.48 3.13
C GLU A 134 -15.87 5.69 4.08
N PRO A 135 -15.68 6.93 3.57
CA PRO A 135 -15.66 8.14 4.39
C PRO A 135 -16.94 8.36 5.20
N ALA A 136 -18.11 8.01 4.65
CA ALA A 136 -19.39 8.19 5.32
C ALA A 136 -19.52 7.35 6.60
N LEU A 137 -18.85 6.20 6.65
CA LEU A 137 -18.88 5.27 7.79
C LEU A 137 -17.61 5.33 8.63
N SER A 138 -16.57 6.06 8.18
CA SER A 138 -15.23 6.03 8.76
C SER A 138 -14.66 4.60 8.86
N GLN A 139 -14.81 3.85 7.77
CA GLN A 139 -14.45 2.43 7.69
C GLN A 139 -13.59 2.12 6.47
N LEU A 140 -12.86 1.01 6.58
CA LEU A 140 -12.18 0.34 5.49
C LEU A 140 -12.97 -0.92 5.15
N HIS A 141 -13.34 -1.10 3.89
CA HIS A 141 -13.86 -2.36 3.39
C HIS A 141 -12.73 -3.10 2.67
N VAL A 142 -12.18 -4.12 3.31
CA VAL A 142 -11.06 -4.92 2.79
C VAL A 142 -11.64 -6.14 2.08
N TYR A 143 -11.47 -6.20 0.77
CA TYR A 143 -11.87 -7.33 -0.04
C TYR A 143 -10.68 -8.28 -0.19
N VAL A 144 -10.91 -9.54 0.16
CA VAL A 144 -9.88 -10.59 0.12
C VAL A 144 -10.16 -11.59 -1.00
N ARG A 145 -9.10 -12.18 -1.54
CA ARG A 145 -9.18 -13.25 -2.53
C ARG A 145 -9.72 -14.53 -1.89
N GLU A 146 -10.22 -15.42 -2.75
CA GLU A 146 -10.66 -16.75 -2.32
C GLU A 146 -9.51 -17.50 -1.65
N ASN A 147 -9.81 -18.17 -0.54
CA ASN A 147 -8.86 -19.04 0.15
C ASN A 147 -9.62 -20.28 0.63
N THR A 148 -9.37 -21.40 -0.04
CA THR A 148 -10.05 -22.68 0.22
C THR A 148 -9.71 -23.25 1.59
N ARG A 149 -8.46 -23.08 2.06
CA ARG A 149 -8.00 -23.53 3.38
C ARG A 149 -8.74 -22.83 4.53
N LEU A 150 -9.05 -21.55 4.38
CA LEU A 150 -9.80 -20.76 5.36
C LEU A 150 -11.29 -20.63 5.02
N LYS A 151 -11.75 -21.32 3.96
CA LYS A 151 -13.13 -21.25 3.45
C LYS A 151 -13.60 -19.81 3.19
N ILE A 152 -12.70 -18.95 2.74
CA ILE A 152 -12.99 -17.58 2.36
C ILE A 152 -13.53 -17.60 0.94
N ARG A 153 -14.73 -17.06 0.73
CA ARG A 153 -15.32 -16.95 -0.61
C ARG A 153 -14.65 -15.82 -1.40
N GLN A 154 -14.71 -15.92 -2.72
CA GLN A 154 -14.29 -14.83 -3.60
C GLN A 154 -15.01 -13.51 -3.23
N HIS A 155 -14.25 -12.42 -3.18
CA HIS A 155 -14.72 -11.09 -2.78
C HIS A 155 -15.31 -11.02 -1.38
N ALA A 156 -14.89 -11.91 -0.47
CA ALA A 156 -15.25 -11.77 0.93
C ALA A 156 -14.76 -10.42 1.46
N VAL A 157 -15.58 -9.78 2.30
CA VAL A 157 -15.28 -8.45 2.84
C VAL A 157 -15.02 -8.51 4.33
N ILE A 158 -13.95 -7.86 4.77
CA ILE A 158 -13.64 -7.58 6.17
C ILE A 158 -13.85 -6.08 6.36
N ARG A 159 -14.84 -5.69 7.17
CA ARG A 159 -15.06 -4.28 7.52
C ARG A 159 -14.26 -3.94 8.77
N LEU A 160 -13.37 -2.97 8.64
CA LEU A 160 -12.51 -2.48 9.71
C LEU A 160 -12.85 -1.02 10.02
N PRO A 161 -12.91 -0.63 11.30
CA PRO A 161 -13.00 0.78 11.67
C PRO A 161 -11.67 1.50 11.40
N ASP A 162 -11.72 2.83 11.33
CA ASP A 162 -10.55 3.70 11.17
C ASP A 162 -9.63 3.80 12.41
N ARG A 163 -10.05 3.20 13.54
CA ARG A 163 -9.34 3.16 14.83
C ARG A 163 -9.13 1.71 15.25
N ASN A 164 -8.05 1.46 15.99
CA ASN A 164 -7.69 0.12 16.50
C ASN A 164 -7.66 -0.96 15.40
N ILE A 165 -7.19 -0.61 14.20
CA ILE A 165 -7.18 -1.50 13.03
C ILE A 165 -6.53 -2.84 13.34
N GLU A 166 -5.37 -2.83 13.98
CA GLU A 166 -4.62 -4.03 14.35
C GLU A 166 -5.42 -4.98 15.25
N GLU A 167 -6.00 -4.43 16.34
CA GLU A 167 -6.84 -5.19 17.27
C GLU A 167 -8.08 -5.79 16.57
N GLN A 168 -8.77 -4.99 15.76
CA GLN A 168 -9.98 -5.44 15.06
C GLN A 168 -9.67 -6.43 13.94
N TYR A 169 -8.53 -6.25 13.28
CA TYR A 169 -8.07 -7.20 12.27
C TYR A 169 -7.68 -8.53 12.92
N GLY A 170 -6.96 -8.52 14.04
CA GLY A 170 -6.67 -9.73 14.82
C GLY A 170 -7.93 -10.51 15.20
N LYS A 171 -8.99 -9.82 15.66
CA LYS A 171 -10.29 -10.44 15.93
C LYS A 171 -10.95 -11.01 14.67
N ALA A 172 -10.86 -10.32 13.53
CA ALA A 172 -11.37 -10.82 12.27
C ALA A 172 -10.65 -12.11 11.84
N LEU A 173 -9.33 -12.17 12.00
CA LEU A 173 -8.52 -13.37 11.72
C LEU A 173 -8.90 -14.54 12.64
N GLU A 174 -9.10 -14.30 13.92
CA GLU A 174 -9.54 -15.32 14.86
C GLU A 174 -10.91 -15.89 14.47
N ILE A 175 -11.85 -15.02 14.07
CA ILE A 175 -13.18 -15.45 13.59
C ILE A 175 -13.06 -16.28 12.31
N LEU A 176 -12.22 -15.88 11.36
CA LEU A 176 -11.97 -16.66 10.14
C LEU A 176 -11.47 -18.06 10.48
N ARG A 177 -10.50 -18.16 11.39
CA ARG A 177 -9.93 -19.43 11.86
C ARG A 177 -11.00 -20.33 12.47
N LEU A 178 -11.77 -19.81 13.44
CA LEU A 178 -12.83 -20.54 14.12
C LEU A 178 -13.95 -20.99 13.17
N ARG A 179 -14.27 -20.19 12.15
CA ARG A 179 -15.26 -20.57 11.13
C ARG A 179 -14.74 -21.68 10.24
N SER A 180 -13.48 -21.59 9.79
CA SER A 180 -12.87 -22.64 8.97
C SER A 180 -12.80 -23.98 9.71
N GLU A 181 -12.42 -23.96 11.00
CA GLU A 181 -12.42 -25.15 11.88
C GLU A 181 -13.81 -25.79 11.99
N LYS A 182 -14.87 -24.97 12.03
CA LYS A 182 -16.27 -25.43 12.02
C LYS A 182 -16.81 -25.76 10.63
N GLY A 183 -15.97 -25.67 9.62
CA GLY A 183 -16.32 -25.94 8.25
C GLY A 183 -17.19 -24.88 7.56
N LEU A 184 -17.36 -23.70 8.15
CA LEU A 184 -18.24 -22.63 7.67
C LEU A 184 -17.53 -21.68 6.72
N ALA A 185 -18.13 -21.43 5.55
CA ALA A 185 -17.62 -20.45 4.60
C ALA A 185 -17.81 -19.00 5.11
N SER A 186 -16.87 -18.11 4.78
CA SER A 186 -16.89 -16.70 5.18
C SER A 186 -16.96 -15.79 3.95
N ALA A 187 -18.00 -14.96 3.90
CA ALA A 187 -18.21 -13.96 2.84
C ALA A 187 -18.18 -12.52 3.40
N ASP A 188 -18.50 -12.36 4.67
CA ASP A 188 -18.64 -11.05 5.31
C ASP A 188 -18.26 -11.16 6.79
N ILE A 189 -17.31 -10.33 7.21
CA ILE A 189 -16.90 -10.18 8.61
C ILE A 189 -16.92 -8.69 8.97
N ASP A 190 -17.75 -8.36 9.94
CA ASP A 190 -17.88 -6.99 10.42
C ASP A 190 -17.13 -6.79 11.75
N ALA A 191 -15.87 -6.38 11.66
CA ALA A 191 -15.00 -6.14 12.81
C ALA A 191 -15.12 -4.72 13.39
N THR A 192 -16.24 -4.02 13.15
CA THR A 192 -16.46 -2.66 13.66
C THR A 192 -17.04 -2.64 15.09
N TYR A 193 -17.50 -3.78 15.59
CA TYR A 193 -18.19 -3.90 16.87
C TYR A 193 -17.24 -4.14 18.05
N ARG A 194 -17.43 -3.37 19.13
CA ARG A 194 -16.58 -3.47 20.34
C ARG A 194 -16.78 -4.74 21.19
N ARG A 195 -17.94 -5.40 21.14
CA ARG A 195 -18.26 -6.52 22.07
C ARG A 195 -18.68 -7.83 21.42
N ARG A 196 -19.21 -7.84 20.18
CA ARG A 196 -19.51 -9.05 19.39
C ARG A 196 -19.54 -8.67 17.90
N ILE A 197 -18.73 -9.32 17.08
CA ILE A 197 -18.74 -9.16 15.62
C ILE A 197 -19.95 -9.95 15.07
N PRO A 198 -20.99 -9.29 14.55
CA PRO A 198 -22.10 -9.98 13.93
C PRO A 198 -21.64 -10.55 12.59
N VAL A 199 -21.83 -11.86 12.42
CA VAL A 199 -21.54 -12.54 11.17
C VAL A 199 -22.85 -12.83 10.46
N ARG A 200 -23.09 -12.19 9.31
CA ARG A 200 -24.28 -12.50 8.50
C ARG A 200 -24.10 -13.86 7.84
N LYS A 201 -25.03 -14.79 8.08
CA LYS A 201 -25.17 -16.00 7.28
C LYS A 201 -25.93 -15.61 6.00
N THR A 202 -25.36 -15.86 4.84
CA THR A 202 -26.14 -15.82 3.59
C THR A 202 -27.05 -17.05 3.60
N ARG A 203 -28.36 -16.85 3.38
CA ARG A 203 -29.32 -17.94 3.16
C ARG A 203 -28.76 -18.85 2.05
N GLN A 204 -28.72 -20.16 2.31
CA GLN A 204 -28.59 -21.15 1.26
C GLN A 204 -29.95 -21.19 0.56
N GLU A 205 -30.01 -20.73 -0.70
CA GLU A 205 -31.07 -21.12 -1.61
C GLU A 205 -30.72 -22.50 -2.15
N ILE A 206 -31.44 -23.51 -1.65
CA ILE A 206 -31.80 -24.75 -2.36
C ILE A 206 -33.27 -24.98 -2.02
#